data_AF-A0A2V7XUD7-F1
#
_entry.id   AF-A0A2V7XUD7-F1
#
_cell.length_a   1.000
_cell.length_b   1.000
_cell.length_c   1.000
_cell.angle_alpha   90.00
_cell.angle_beta   90.00
_cell.angle_gamma   90.00
#
_symmetry.space_group_name_H-M   'P 1'
#
loop_
_entity.id
_entity.type
_entity.pdbx_description
1 polymer ?
#
loop_
_entity_poly.entity_id
_entity_poly.type
_entity_poly.pdbx_seq_one_letter_code
_entity_poly.pdbx_strand_id
1 'polypeptide(L)'
;FYNPDLRFRAASFATDILAAHLKPYGVIVEQVILGDFAFKSEYQNLINQRKEAEKQAEKLEAEILATREANQANLQSKIAELTQQLTAANGQLAQARRTADAYLVQKQQAARATTIEKTAVAEGIRRERAALNGSAGDAYVNLQLIDALQKKEIRQIPRLP
;
A
#
# COMPACT_ATOMS: atom_id res chain seq x y z
N PHE A 1 60.68 -0.54 -9.54
CA PHE A 1 60.92 0.40 -8.41
C PHE A 1 59.66 1.00 -7.80
N TYR A 2 58.50 1.00 -8.48
CA TYR A 2 57.20 1.40 -7.87
C TYR A 2 56.63 0.33 -6.92
N ASN A 3 56.89 -0.95 -7.20
CA ASN A 3 56.49 -2.07 -6.36
C ASN A 3 57.45 -2.25 -5.17
N PRO A 4 56.97 -2.20 -3.90
CA PRO A 4 57.75 -2.47 -2.70
C PRO A 4 58.56 -3.77 -2.75
N ASP A 5 58.01 -4.84 -3.32
CA ASP A 5 58.63 -6.17 -3.31
C ASP A 5 59.94 -6.21 -4.09
N LEU A 6 60.00 -5.47 -5.20
CA LEU A 6 61.22 -5.36 -6.01
C LEU A 6 62.33 -4.59 -5.28
N ARG A 7 61.98 -3.69 -4.35
CA ARG A 7 62.95 -2.95 -3.55
C ARG A 7 63.58 -3.84 -2.49
N PHE A 8 62.78 -4.62 -1.77
CA PHE A 8 63.29 -5.57 -0.79
C PHE A 8 64.20 -6.63 -1.43
N ARG A 9 63.84 -7.12 -2.62
CA ARG A 9 64.71 -8.06 -3.38
C ARG A 9 66.06 -7.44 -3.76
N ALA A 10 66.07 -6.20 -4.24
CA ALA A 10 67.32 -5.51 -4.59
C ALA A 10 68.20 -5.24 -3.36
N ALA A 11 67.59 -4.86 -2.23
CA ALA A 11 68.30 -4.65 -0.97
C ALA A 11 68.90 -5.96 -0.41
N SER A 12 68.15 -7.05 -0.45
CA SER A 12 68.64 -8.38 -0.06
C SER A 12 69.81 -8.80 -0.93
N PHE A 13 69.69 -8.66 -2.26
CA PHE A 13 70.75 -8.99 -3.19
C PHE A 13 72.04 -8.18 -2.96
N ALA A 14 71.90 -6.87 -2.67
CA ALA A 14 73.04 -6.02 -2.31
C ALA A 14 73.68 -6.46 -0.98
N THR A 15 72.87 -6.88 -0.01
CA THR A 15 73.34 -7.42 1.29
C THR A 15 74.19 -8.67 1.07
N ASP A 16 73.74 -9.60 0.23
CA ASP A 16 74.46 -10.85 -0.06
C ASP A 16 75.82 -10.59 -0.72
N ILE A 17 75.87 -9.67 -1.69
CA ILE A 17 77.12 -9.29 -2.37
C ILE A 17 78.11 -8.63 -1.39
N LEU A 18 77.63 -7.67 -0.59
CA LEU A 18 78.47 -6.96 0.37
C LEU A 18 78.99 -7.90 1.46
N ALA A 19 78.14 -8.80 1.97
CA ALA A 19 78.53 -9.83 2.93
C ALA A 19 79.62 -10.75 2.37
N ALA A 20 79.49 -11.19 1.11
CA ALA A 20 80.49 -12.03 0.46
C ALA A 20 81.87 -11.36 0.35
N HIS A 21 81.90 -10.06 0.01
CA HIS A 21 83.14 -9.29 -0.15
C HIS A 21 83.79 -8.84 1.17
N LEU A 22 83.01 -8.62 2.21
CA LEU A 22 83.49 -8.08 3.50
C LEU A 22 83.83 -9.17 4.53
N LYS A 23 83.32 -10.40 4.32
CA LYS A 23 83.62 -11.57 5.17
C LYS A 23 85.12 -11.87 5.35
N PRO A 24 86.00 -11.76 4.33
CA PRO A 24 87.45 -11.95 4.50
C PRO A 24 88.11 -10.94 5.43
N TYR A 25 87.48 -9.79 5.66
CA TYR A 25 87.95 -8.72 6.54
C TYR A 25 87.34 -8.80 7.95
N GLY A 26 86.59 -9.86 8.26
CA GLY A 26 85.94 -10.05 9.57
C GLY A 26 84.71 -9.16 9.81
N VAL A 27 84.18 -8.52 8.77
CA VAL A 27 82.99 -7.66 8.86
C VAL A 27 81.75 -8.46 8.46
N ILE A 28 80.70 -8.41 9.29
CA ILE A 28 79.39 -9.04 9.05
C ILE A 28 78.41 -7.94 8.66
N VAL A 29 77.72 -8.12 7.53
CA VAL A 29 76.66 -7.20 7.08
C VAL A 29 75.31 -7.83 7.42
N GLU A 30 74.56 -7.23 8.35
CA GLU A 30 73.22 -7.72 8.74
C GLU A 30 72.14 -7.29 7.75
N GLN A 31 72.13 -6.02 7.33
CA GLN A 31 71.10 -5.50 6.45
C GLN A 31 71.56 -4.25 5.68
N VAL A 32 71.29 -4.22 4.38
CA VAL A 32 71.40 -2.99 3.57
C VAL A 32 70.04 -2.31 3.53
N ILE A 33 69.99 -1.08 4.03
CA ILE A 33 68.78 -0.24 3.98
C ILE A 33 68.90 0.69 2.78
N LEU A 34 67.88 0.70 1.92
CA LEU A 34 67.76 1.68 0.85
C LEU A 34 67.42 3.04 1.48
N GLY A 35 68.30 4.02 1.31
CA GLY A 35 68.06 5.41 1.70
C GLY A 35 67.17 6.17 0.71
N ASP A 36 67.35 7.48 0.63
CA ASP A 36 66.57 8.33 -0.27
C ASP A 36 66.90 8.06 -1.74
N PHE A 37 65.89 7.68 -2.50
CA PHE A 37 65.97 7.57 -3.96
C PHE A 37 65.20 8.72 -4.59
N ALA A 38 65.87 9.49 -5.44
CA ALA A 38 65.23 10.52 -6.26
C ALA A 38 65.01 9.97 -7.66
N PHE A 39 63.77 10.06 -8.16
CA PHE A 39 63.51 9.89 -9.59
C PHE A 39 63.78 11.20 -10.32
N LYS A 40 64.03 11.12 -11.63
CA LYS A 40 63.98 12.32 -12.48
C LYS A 40 62.60 12.97 -12.32
N SER A 41 62.56 14.30 -12.18
CA SER A 41 61.36 15.08 -11.90
C SER A 41 60.21 14.77 -12.86
N GLU A 42 60.51 14.62 -14.15
CA GLU A 42 59.53 14.26 -15.19
C GLU A 42 58.82 12.94 -14.91
N TYR A 43 59.55 11.92 -14.44
CA TYR A 43 58.99 10.60 -14.17
C TYR A 43 58.14 10.59 -12.90
N GLN A 44 58.56 11.36 -11.88
CA GLN A 44 57.77 11.53 -10.66
C GLN A 44 56.44 12.22 -10.94
N ASN A 45 56.43 13.24 -11.81
CA ASN A 45 55.22 13.93 -12.23
C ASN A 45 54.26 12.98 -12.97
N LEU A 46 54.77 12.13 -13.87
CA LEU A 46 53.95 11.15 -14.59
C LEU A 46 53.31 10.11 -13.65
N ILE A 47 54.05 9.65 -12.62
CA ILE A 47 53.51 8.75 -11.60
C ILE A 47 52.40 9.44 -10.81
N ASN A 48 52.61 10.69 -10.40
CA ASN A 48 51.61 11.45 -9.63
C ASN A 48 50.35 11.68 -10.46
N GLN A 49 50.49 12.07 -11.73
CA GLN A 49 49.37 12.24 -12.65
C GLN A 49 48.59 10.94 -12.85
N ARG A 50 49.27 9.79 -13.02
CA ARG A 50 48.58 8.50 -13.10
C ARG A 50 47.82 8.15 -11.82
N LYS A 51 48.42 8.35 -10.65
CA LYS A 51 47.76 8.11 -9.36
C LYS A 51 46.53 9.00 -9.18
N GLU A 52 46.63 10.27 -9.57
CA GLU A 52 45.50 11.20 -9.50
C GLU A 52 44.38 10.78 -10.45
N ALA A 53 44.71 10.37 -11.67
CA ALA A 53 43.74 9.85 -12.64
C ALA A 53 43.07 8.57 -12.14
N GLU A 54 43.83 7.62 -11.58
CA GLU A 54 43.30 6.38 -10.98
C GLU A 54 42.34 6.68 -9.83
N LYS A 55 42.73 7.56 -8.90
CA LYS A 55 41.85 7.99 -7.80
C LYS A 55 40.58 8.68 -8.28
N GLN A 56 40.68 9.49 -9.33
CA GLN A 56 39.51 10.14 -9.92
C GLN A 56 38.59 9.12 -10.60
N ALA A 57 39.14 8.15 -11.31
CA ALA A 57 38.37 7.08 -11.93
C ALA A 57 37.62 6.25 -10.87
N GLU A 58 38.29 5.81 -9.81
CA GLU A 58 37.66 5.08 -8.70
C GLU A 58 36.54 5.89 -8.04
N LYS A 59 36.75 7.20 -7.83
CA LYS A 59 35.71 8.08 -7.28
C LYS A 59 34.51 8.19 -8.21
N LEU A 60 34.72 8.35 -9.51
CA LEU A 60 33.65 8.43 -10.49
C LEU A 60 32.89 7.12 -10.60
N GLU A 61 33.57 5.96 -10.57
CA GLU A 61 32.93 4.65 -10.56
C GLU A 61 32.04 4.47 -9.32
N ALA A 62 32.55 4.84 -8.14
CA ALA A 62 31.77 4.81 -6.91
C ALA A 62 30.55 5.74 -6.98
N GLU A 63 30.70 6.94 -7.53
CA GLU A 63 29.62 7.91 -7.69
C GLU A 63 28.55 7.44 -8.71
N ILE A 64 28.96 6.79 -9.80
CA ILE A 64 28.05 6.18 -10.77
C ILE A 64 27.26 5.05 -10.13
N LEU A 65 27.91 4.18 -9.36
CA LEU A 65 27.23 3.08 -8.65
C LEU A 65 26.22 3.62 -7.64
N ALA A 66 26.63 4.57 -6.80
CA ALA A 66 25.76 5.20 -5.81
C ALA A 66 24.56 5.90 -6.46
N THR A 67 24.78 6.62 -7.57
CA THR A 67 23.71 7.30 -8.31
C THR A 67 22.74 6.30 -8.94
N ARG A 68 23.25 5.19 -9.48
CA ARG A 68 22.43 4.13 -10.07
C ARG A 68 21.55 3.46 -9.02
N GLU A 69 22.12 3.13 -7.86
CA GLU A 69 21.37 2.55 -6.73
C GLU A 69 20.31 3.52 -6.20
N ALA A 70 20.67 4.80 -6.02
CA ALA A 70 19.72 5.83 -5.59
C ALA A 70 18.57 6.00 -6.59
N ASN A 71 18.86 6.02 -7.90
CA ASN A 71 17.85 6.11 -8.94
C ASN A 71 16.93 4.89 -8.95
N GLN A 72 17.48 3.69 -8.77
CA GLN A 72 16.69 2.46 -8.68
C GLN A 72 15.79 2.45 -7.44
N ALA A 73 16.31 2.88 -6.28
CA ALA A 73 15.53 3.02 -5.06
C ALA A 73 14.39 4.04 -5.21
N ASN A 74 14.68 5.20 -5.81
CA ASN A 74 13.67 6.23 -6.10
C ASN A 74 12.58 5.71 -7.05
N LEU A 75 12.96 4.99 -8.11
CA LEU A 75 12.02 4.37 -9.03
C LEU A 75 11.11 3.36 -8.29
N GLN A 76 11.70 2.50 -7.46
CA GLN A 76 10.95 1.52 -6.69
C GLN A 76 9.97 2.18 -5.72
N SER A 77 10.40 3.26 -5.05
CA SER A 77 9.55 4.05 -4.15
C SER A 77 8.36 4.67 -4.88
N LYS A 78 8.59 5.28 -6.06
CA LYS A 78 7.55 5.85 -6.91
C LYS A 78 6.54 4.78 -7.37
N ILE A 79 7.02 3.60 -7.77
CA ILE A 79 6.17 2.48 -8.15
C ILE A 79 5.31 2.04 -6.96
N ALA A 80 5.91 1.86 -5.79
CA ALA A 80 5.18 1.47 -4.57
C ALA A 80 4.09 2.49 -4.20
N GLU A 81 4.40 3.79 -4.27
CA GLU A 81 3.44 4.87 -4.04
C GLU A 81 2.26 4.79 -5.01
N LEU A 82 2.53 4.65 -6.31
CA LEU A 82 1.48 4.52 -7.34
C LEU A 82 0.64 3.25 -7.13
N THR A 83 1.27 2.13 -6.79
CA THR A 83 0.56 0.87 -6.49
C THR A 83 -0.34 1.03 -5.27
N GLN A 84 0.12 1.72 -4.23
CA GLN A 84 -0.69 1.99 -3.05
C GLN A 84 -1.89 2.88 -3.39
N GLN A 85 -1.67 3.96 -4.15
CA GLN A 85 -2.75 4.86 -4.60
C GLN A 85 -3.78 4.12 -5.46
N LEU A 86 -3.33 3.31 -6.42
CA LEU A 86 -4.18 2.50 -7.28
C LEU A 86 -4.99 1.49 -6.46
N THR A 87 -4.35 0.81 -5.51
CA THR A 87 -5.01 -0.18 -4.64
C THR A 87 -6.06 0.48 -3.75
N ALA A 88 -5.75 1.65 -3.18
CA ALA A 88 -6.70 2.42 -2.38
C ALA A 88 -7.91 2.89 -3.21
N ALA A 89 -7.67 3.44 -4.41
CA ALA A 89 -8.73 3.88 -5.32
C ALA A 89 -9.63 2.71 -5.75
N ASN A 90 -9.04 1.57 -6.11
CA ASN A 90 -9.79 0.35 -6.44
C ASN A 90 -10.59 -0.16 -5.24
N GLY A 91 -10.03 -0.12 -4.04
CA GLY A 91 -10.72 -0.46 -2.80
C GLY A 91 -11.94 0.43 -2.54
N GLN A 92 -11.80 1.74 -2.71
CA GLN A 92 -12.88 2.71 -2.58
C GLN A 92 -13.99 2.48 -3.63
N LEU A 93 -13.62 2.25 -4.89
CA LEU A 93 -14.57 1.95 -5.95
C LEU A 93 -15.33 0.65 -5.67
N ALA A 94 -14.64 -0.41 -5.26
CA ALA A 94 -15.26 -1.68 -4.91
C ALA A 94 -16.20 -1.55 -3.69
N GLN A 95 -15.84 -0.70 -2.72
CA GLN A 95 -16.71 -0.42 -1.57
C GLN A 95 -17.95 0.36 -2.00
N ALA A 96 -17.78 1.43 -2.77
CA ALA A 96 -18.89 2.24 -3.28
C ALA A 96 -19.88 1.40 -4.10
N ARG A 97 -19.36 0.51 -4.96
CA ARG A 97 -20.18 -0.41 -5.74
C ARG A 97 -20.97 -1.36 -4.84
N ARG A 98 -20.31 -2.00 -3.87
CA ARG A 98 -20.99 -2.90 -2.91
C ARG A 98 -22.06 -2.18 -2.10
N THR A 99 -21.80 -0.95 -1.67
CA THR A 99 -22.79 -0.12 -0.96
C THR A 99 -23.98 0.24 -1.85
N ALA A 100 -23.74 0.62 -3.10
CA ALA A 100 -24.80 0.91 -4.06
C ALA A 100 -25.66 -0.33 -4.36
N ASP A 101 -25.02 -1.48 -4.58
CA ASP A 101 -25.70 -2.76 -4.83
C ASP A 101 -26.54 -3.18 -3.61
N ALA A 102 -25.97 -3.09 -2.41
CA ALA A 102 -26.69 -3.39 -1.16
C ALA A 102 -27.89 -2.46 -0.96
N TYR A 103 -27.73 -1.16 -1.23
CA TYR A 103 -28.81 -0.19 -1.15
C TYR A 103 -29.94 -0.51 -2.12
N LEU A 104 -29.62 -0.85 -3.38
CA LEU A 104 -30.60 -1.21 -4.39
C LEU A 104 -31.37 -2.46 -3.98
N VAL A 105 -30.68 -3.51 -3.52
CA VAL A 105 -31.31 -4.74 -3.04
C VAL A 105 -32.23 -4.47 -1.85
N GLN A 106 -31.76 -3.68 -0.88
CA GLN A 106 -32.56 -3.30 0.30
C GLN A 106 -33.85 -2.57 -0.11
N LYS A 107 -33.75 -1.61 -1.05
CA LYS A 107 -34.91 -0.86 -1.54
C LYS A 107 -35.89 -1.73 -2.33
N GLN A 108 -35.38 -2.65 -3.15
CA GLN A 108 -36.23 -3.61 -3.85
C GLN A 108 -36.97 -4.54 -2.88
N GLN A 109 -36.28 -5.05 -1.86
CA GLN A 109 -36.92 -5.90 -0.84
C GLN A 109 -37.97 -5.14 -0.04
N ALA A 110 -37.68 -3.91 0.39
CA ALA A 110 -38.64 -3.06 1.09
C ALA A 110 -39.88 -2.77 0.23
N ALA A 111 -39.69 -2.41 -1.04
CA ALA A 111 -40.80 -2.15 -1.96
C ALA A 111 -41.66 -3.40 -2.19
N ARG A 112 -41.03 -4.58 -2.35
CA ARG A 112 -41.74 -5.87 -2.45
C ARG A 112 -42.53 -6.17 -1.19
N ALA A 113 -41.93 -6.00 -0.01
CA ALA A 113 -42.61 -6.22 1.26
C ALA A 113 -43.82 -5.30 1.42
N THR A 114 -43.68 -4.00 1.15
CA THR A 114 -44.81 -3.04 1.19
C THR A 114 -45.91 -3.42 0.19
N THR A 115 -45.54 -3.89 -1.01
CA THR A 115 -46.52 -4.33 -2.01
C THR A 115 -47.29 -5.54 -1.50
N ILE A 116 -46.59 -6.56 -1.00
CA ILE A 116 -47.18 -7.77 -0.43
C ILE A 116 -48.12 -7.43 0.74
N GLU A 117 -47.64 -6.62 1.69
CA GLU A 117 -48.41 -6.18 2.84
C GLU A 117 -49.70 -5.45 2.41
N LYS A 118 -49.59 -4.46 1.52
CA LYS A 118 -50.75 -3.72 1.02
C LYS A 118 -51.70 -4.61 0.23
N THR A 119 -51.20 -5.55 -0.56
CA THR A 119 -52.07 -6.52 -1.27
C THR A 119 -52.79 -7.44 -0.29
N ALA A 120 -52.12 -7.93 0.75
CA ALA A 120 -52.73 -8.78 1.77
C ALA A 120 -53.80 -8.03 2.57
N VAL A 121 -53.53 -6.78 2.95
CA VAL A 121 -54.52 -5.91 3.63
C VAL A 121 -55.71 -5.65 2.71
N ALA A 122 -55.48 -5.33 1.43
CA ALA A 122 -56.56 -5.09 0.47
C ALA A 122 -57.41 -6.35 0.24
N GLU A 123 -56.80 -7.53 0.16
CA GLU A 123 -57.52 -8.80 0.11
C GLU A 123 -58.30 -9.09 1.39
N GLY A 124 -57.72 -8.81 2.56
CA GLY A 124 -58.38 -8.92 3.86
C GLY A 124 -59.65 -8.07 3.91
N ILE A 125 -59.55 -6.78 3.58
CA ILE A 125 -60.68 -5.85 3.51
C ILE A 125 -61.71 -6.33 2.47
N ARG A 126 -61.27 -6.83 1.31
CA ARG A 126 -62.19 -7.38 0.30
C ARG A 126 -62.97 -8.58 0.83
N ARG A 127 -62.32 -9.51 1.51
CA ARG A 127 -62.97 -10.68 2.12
C ARG A 127 -63.90 -10.27 3.25
N GLU A 128 -63.50 -9.30 4.08
CA GLU A 128 -64.33 -8.75 5.15
C GLU A 128 -65.59 -8.09 4.59
N ARG A 129 -65.46 -7.24 3.56
CA ARG A 129 -66.63 -6.66 2.88
C ARG A 129 -67.52 -7.72 2.23
N ALA A 130 -66.93 -8.76 1.64
CA ALA A 130 -67.71 -9.86 1.06
C ALA A 130 -68.51 -10.60 2.15
N ALA A 131 -67.92 -10.83 3.33
CA ALA A 131 -68.61 -11.43 4.47
C ALA A 131 -69.72 -10.52 5.03
N LEU A 132 -69.46 -9.21 5.12
CA LEU A 132 -70.43 -8.19 5.54
C LEU A 132 -71.54 -7.92 4.52
N ASN A 133 -71.35 -8.23 3.23
CA ASN A 133 -72.42 -8.17 2.23
C ASN A 133 -73.22 -9.48 2.11
N GLY A 134 -72.79 -10.55 2.79
CA GLY A 134 -73.53 -11.81 2.91
C GLY A 134 -74.53 -11.81 4.09
N SER A 135 -75.12 -12.95 4.44
CA SER A 135 -76.17 -13.04 5.48
C SER A 135 -75.75 -12.56 6.88
N ALA A 136 -74.45 -12.47 7.16
CA ALA A 136 -73.91 -11.93 8.39
C ALA A 136 -74.02 -10.38 8.48
N GLY A 137 -74.07 -9.71 7.33
CA GLY A 137 -74.22 -8.25 7.22
C GLY A 137 -75.53 -7.72 7.76
N ASP A 138 -76.64 -8.32 7.30
CA ASP A 138 -77.99 -7.94 7.72
C ASP A 138 -78.16 -8.11 9.23
N ALA A 139 -77.62 -9.20 9.79
CA ALA A 139 -77.62 -9.41 11.24
C ALA A 139 -76.82 -8.33 11.99
N TYR A 140 -75.65 -7.94 11.49
CA TYR A 140 -74.82 -6.91 12.10
C TYR A 140 -75.46 -5.51 12.03
N VAL A 141 -76.03 -5.13 10.87
CA VAL A 141 -76.74 -3.87 10.69
C VAL A 141 -77.98 -3.80 11.59
N ASN A 142 -78.75 -4.90 11.70
CA ASN A 142 -79.90 -4.96 12.59
C ASN A 142 -79.48 -4.82 14.07
N LEU A 143 -78.36 -5.42 14.48
CA LEU A 143 -77.85 -5.30 15.86
C LEU A 143 -77.42 -3.86 16.18
N GLN A 144 -76.72 -3.18 15.25
CA GLN A 144 -76.38 -1.76 15.42
C GLN A 144 -77.62 -0.85 15.40
N LEU A 145 -78.63 -1.17 14.59
CA LEU A 145 -79.89 -0.44 14.56
C LEU A 145 -80.64 -0.57 15.90
N ILE A 146 -80.66 -1.78 16.49
CA ILE A 146 -81.25 -2.04 17.81
C ILE A 146 -80.52 -1.23 18.89
N ASP A 147 -79.18 -1.23 18.91
CA ASP A 147 -78.36 -0.45 19.85
C ASP A 147 -78.59 1.07 19.70
N ALA A 148 -78.70 1.55 18.46
CA ALA A 148 -78.95 2.97 18.17
C ALA A 148 -80.38 3.39 18.56
N LEU A 149 -81.36 2.50 18.38
CA LEU A 149 -82.75 2.73 18.79
C LEU A 149 -82.91 2.69 20.31
N GLN A 150 -82.20 1.81 21.03
CA GLN A 150 -82.22 1.77 22.49
C GLN A 150 -81.68 3.05 23.14
N LYS A 151 -80.75 3.77 22.48
CA LYS A 151 -80.20 5.03 22.98
C LYS A 151 -81.05 6.27 22.68
N LYS A 152 -82.16 6.15 21.94
CA LYS A 152 -83.05 7.29 21.60
C LYS A 152 -84.39 7.15 22.32
N GLU A 153 -84.82 8.22 23.00
CA GLU A 153 -86.18 8.31 23.54
C GLU A 153 -87.20 8.39 22.39
N ILE A 154 -88.04 7.36 22.25
CA ILE A 154 -89.19 7.38 21.34
C ILE A 154 -90.31 8.19 22.01
N ARG A 155 -90.51 9.43 21.55
CA ARG A 155 -91.60 10.30 22.04
C ARG A 155 -92.80 10.17 21.09
N GLN A 156 -93.88 9.54 21.53
CA GLN A 156 -95.15 9.54 20.80
C GLN A 156 -95.76 10.94 20.86
N ILE A 157 -96.00 11.55 19.70
CA ILE A 157 -96.78 12.78 19.59
C ILE A 157 -98.25 12.38 19.59
N PRO A 158 -99.06 12.78 20.59
CA PRO A 158 -100.48 12.46 20.62
C PRO A 158 -101.19 13.10 19.42
N ARG A 159 -102.07 12.35 18.77
CA ARG A 159 -102.95 12.87 17.73
C ARG A 159 -103.93 13.86 18.38
N LEU A 160 -103.80 15.13 18.01
CA LEU A 160 -104.73 16.19 18.42
C LEU A 160 -106.14 15.89 17.85
N PRO A 161 -107.21 16.24 18.60
CA PRO A 161 -108.59 15.94 18.26
C PRO A 161 -109.08 16.63 16.99
#